data_AF-A0AAN9VCX6-F1
#
_entry.id   AF-A0AAN9VCX6-F1
#
_cell.length_a   1.000
_cell.length_b   1.000
_cell.length_c   1.000
_cell.angle_alpha   90.00
_cell.angle_beta   90.00
_cell.angle_gamma   90.00
#
_symmetry.space_group_name_H-M   'P 1'
#
loop_
_entity.id
_entity.type
_entity.pdbx_description
1 polymer ?
#
loop_
_entity_poly.entity_id
_entity_poly.type
_entity_poly.pdbx_seq_one_letter_code
_entity_poly.pdbx_strand_id
1 'polypeptide(L)'
;MEVLKPDATGIYVASHQATAAIEEAIEAEVPLIVAVAERRVGIVARSGTLSYEVGGDVLPGTTILDGLRVLVDDEDTEAIALIGEIGGDAEVEAASWIKEYRAQSQNPKSIAALVGGIHAAPGRIMGHAGAFTLPGEPSALAKVEALKAAGATIVNHPSRFGPVLKTLLSSSTPRTSGIPASGTYSQQREIHTVSRRASLLPKTSQYAALVQKRTIYLAQNTAFDLIRQRGVNVSEQGHPEKQRFIAVLNGMIDLFFEKEAFLLETQIVENGENVEIVAARFGFDDAAFRSCGRQGDIQELRDTSSEEAAEVEAEKDGIVYIKLDGNIGTLVNGAGLAMNTVDALADAGGRAANFLDTGGKATSATVKKSFQVILTNPKVKASLEKHPPYPYYCIFVNIFGGLTLGDMIARGVLLAFQDLQMSVPVVVRIRGSSNEKEGQRIIAESGLPLFAFDDFDQAASKAIELADRP
;
A
#
# COMPACT_ATOMS: atom_id res chain seq x y z
N MET A 1 -23.06 -29.88 7.93
CA MET A 1 -21.76 -29.61 7.30
C MET A 1 -21.89 -28.27 6.62
N GLU A 2 -21.35 -27.22 7.22
CA GLU A 2 -21.22 -25.93 6.55
C GLU A 2 -20.22 -26.06 5.41
N VAL A 3 -20.63 -25.66 4.22
CA VAL A 3 -19.76 -25.57 3.05
C VAL A 3 -18.95 -24.29 3.22
N LEU A 4 -17.69 -24.43 3.62
CA LEU A 4 -16.73 -23.32 3.59
C LEU A 4 -16.65 -22.79 2.15
N LYS A 5 -16.96 -21.50 1.97
CA LYS A 5 -16.65 -20.74 0.76
C LYS A 5 -15.30 -20.05 0.99
N PRO A 6 -14.19 -20.54 0.42
CA PRO A 6 -12.93 -19.84 0.58
C PRO A 6 -12.93 -18.59 -0.29
N ASP A 7 -12.79 -17.41 0.33
CA ASP A 7 -12.59 -16.11 -0.33
C ASP A 7 -11.10 -15.87 -0.69
N ALA A 8 -10.27 -16.91 -0.57
CA ALA A 8 -8.82 -16.91 -0.69
C ALA A 8 -8.33 -17.96 -1.69
N THR A 9 -7.54 -17.56 -2.68
CA THR A 9 -6.79 -18.50 -3.52
C THR A 9 -5.30 -18.40 -3.17
N GLY A 10 -4.80 -19.36 -2.40
CA GLY A 10 -3.36 -19.56 -2.22
C GLY A 10 -2.81 -20.45 -3.33
N ILE A 11 -1.79 -19.99 -4.05
CA ILE A 11 -1.09 -20.81 -5.06
C ILE A 11 0.17 -21.37 -4.40
N TYR A 12 0.22 -22.69 -4.22
CA TYR A 12 1.44 -23.38 -3.82
C TYR A 12 2.32 -23.59 -5.06
N VAL A 13 3.47 -22.92 -5.11
CA VAL A 13 4.47 -23.12 -6.16
C VAL A 13 5.56 -24.04 -5.63
N ALA A 14 5.88 -25.10 -6.38
CA ALA A 14 6.97 -26.00 -5.99
C ALA A 14 8.30 -25.24 -5.89
N SER A 15 9.15 -25.58 -4.91
CA SER A 15 10.36 -24.81 -4.55
C SER A 15 11.34 -24.56 -5.71
N HIS A 16 11.39 -25.44 -6.70
CA HIS A 16 12.21 -25.28 -7.91
C HIS A 16 11.63 -24.29 -8.93
N GLN A 17 10.34 -23.97 -8.84
CA GLN A 17 9.64 -22.99 -9.68
C GLN A 17 9.39 -21.67 -8.93
N ALA A 18 9.58 -21.65 -7.61
CA ALA A 18 9.31 -20.49 -6.77
C ALA A 18 10.09 -19.24 -7.19
N THR A 19 11.39 -19.33 -7.48
CA THR A 19 12.18 -18.18 -7.96
C THR A 19 11.65 -17.61 -9.27
N ALA A 20 11.33 -18.47 -10.25
CA ALA A 20 10.76 -18.03 -11.52
C ALA A 20 9.35 -17.43 -11.34
N ALA A 21 8.54 -17.99 -10.44
CA ALA A 21 7.22 -17.46 -10.12
C ALA A 21 7.28 -16.13 -9.34
N ILE A 22 8.29 -15.92 -8.49
CA ILE A 22 8.56 -14.65 -7.81
C ILE A 22 9.06 -13.62 -8.81
N GLU A 23 10.00 -13.97 -9.68
CA GLU A 23 10.48 -13.11 -10.75
C GLU A 23 9.33 -12.75 -11.70
N GLU A 24 8.53 -13.73 -12.14
CA GLU A 24 7.34 -13.52 -12.96
C GLU A 24 6.30 -12.66 -12.23
N ALA A 25 6.10 -12.84 -10.92
CA ALA A 25 5.18 -12.03 -10.14
C ALA A 25 5.66 -10.60 -9.89
N ILE A 26 6.95 -10.41 -9.65
CA ILE A 26 7.59 -9.09 -9.50
C ILE A 26 7.59 -8.36 -10.85
N GLU A 27 7.99 -9.03 -11.93
CA GLU A 27 7.91 -8.50 -13.30
C GLU A 27 6.48 -8.21 -13.72
N ALA A 28 5.54 -9.01 -13.22
CA ALA A 28 4.14 -8.81 -13.48
C ALA A 28 3.48 -7.83 -12.52
N GLU A 29 4.11 -7.34 -11.43
CA GLU A 29 3.46 -6.47 -10.43
C GLU A 29 2.25 -7.08 -9.72
N VAL A 30 2.26 -8.40 -9.50
CA VAL A 30 1.32 -9.05 -8.60
C VAL A 30 1.56 -8.51 -7.17
N PRO A 31 0.53 -8.12 -6.41
CA PRO A 31 0.62 -8.02 -4.95
C PRO A 31 0.85 -9.44 -4.41
N LEU A 32 2.11 -9.86 -4.35
CA LEU A 32 2.48 -11.23 -4.02
C LEU A 32 2.96 -11.30 -2.59
N ILE A 33 2.48 -12.33 -1.89
CA ILE A 33 3.13 -12.80 -0.69
C ILE A 33 3.78 -14.14 -0.89
N VAL A 34 5.06 -14.15 -0.56
CA VAL A 34 5.99 -15.24 -0.74
C VAL A 34 6.51 -15.59 0.64
N ALA A 35 5.99 -16.67 1.19
CA ALA A 35 6.78 -17.51 2.10
C ALA A 35 7.33 -18.65 1.26
N VAL A 36 8.62 -18.59 0.90
CA VAL A 36 9.32 -19.79 0.42
C VAL A 36 9.91 -20.49 1.63
N ALA A 37 9.24 -21.53 2.10
CA ALA A 37 9.96 -22.64 2.69
C ALA A 37 10.60 -23.40 1.52
N GLU A 38 11.94 -23.38 1.48
CA GLU A 38 12.89 -24.04 0.57
C GLU A 38 13.77 -23.20 -0.37
N ARG A 39 13.60 -21.87 -0.62
CA ARG A 39 14.64 -20.98 -1.24
C ARG A 39 14.47 -19.44 -1.05
N ARG A 40 15.44 -18.84 -0.34
CA ARG A 40 16.24 -17.61 -0.57
C ARG A 40 15.66 -16.18 -0.53
N VAL A 41 14.37 -15.89 -0.74
CA VAL A 41 13.89 -14.48 -0.68
C VAL A 41 12.52 -14.38 -0.02
N GLY A 42 12.37 -13.44 0.94
CA GLY A 42 11.12 -13.13 1.63
C GLY A 42 10.56 -11.75 1.25
N ILE A 43 9.23 -11.58 1.27
CA ILE A 43 8.56 -10.32 0.88
C ILE A 43 7.60 -9.87 2.00
N VAL A 44 7.61 -8.58 2.34
CA VAL A 44 6.64 -7.91 3.23
C VAL A 44 5.98 -6.77 2.46
N ALA A 45 4.65 -6.75 2.38
CA ALA A 45 3.91 -5.73 1.63
C ALA A 45 2.67 -5.23 2.40
N ARG A 46 2.30 -3.97 2.13
CA ARG A 46 1.10 -3.30 2.65
C ARG A 46 0.17 -2.90 1.50
N SER A 47 -0.99 -3.59 1.36
CA SER A 47 -2.18 -3.24 0.55
C SER A 47 -3.16 -4.43 0.47
N GLY A 48 -4.48 -4.19 0.57
CA GLY A 48 -5.52 -5.23 0.75
C GLY A 48 -5.82 -6.16 -0.44
N THR A 49 -5.76 -7.47 -0.18
CA THR A 49 -6.75 -8.57 -0.33
C THR A 49 -5.99 -9.89 -0.56
N LEU A 50 -5.79 -10.61 0.55
CA LEU A 50 -5.31 -11.99 0.73
C LEU A 50 -3.86 -12.33 0.32
N SER A 51 -3.04 -12.24 1.36
CA SER A 51 -1.62 -11.98 1.41
C SER A 51 -1.27 -12.17 2.93
N TYR A 52 -0.03 -12.45 3.38
CA TYR A 52 0.40 -12.04 4.74
C TYR A 52 0.30 -10.50 4.84
N GLU A 53 -0.92 -9.99 4.91
CA GLU A 53 -1.24 -8.58 4.90
C GLU A 53 -0.67 -7.91 6.14
N VAL A 54 0.10 -6.86 5.91
CA VAL A 54 0.25 -5.78 6.88
C VAL A 54 -0.49 -4.57 6.30
N GLY A 55 -1.80 -4.48 6.50
CA GLY A 55 -2.61 -3.29 6.18
C GLY A 55 -3.57 -3.02 7.34
N GLY A 56 -3.70 -1.80 7.85
CA GLY A 56 -4.60 -0.80 7.27
C GLY A 56 -5.89 -0.65 8.09
N ASP A 57 -6.24 -1.66 8.88
CA ASP A 57 -7.37 -1.60 9.83
C ASP A 57 -6.96 -1.02 11.19
N VAL A 58 -7.92 -0.40 11.88
CA VAL A 58 -7.76 0.14 13.25
C VAL A 58 -7.35 -0.96 14.27
N LEU A 59 -7.45 -2.25 13.90
CA LEU A 59 -6.96 -3.39 14.67
C LEU A 59 -5.87 -4.16 13.89
N PRO A 60 -4.58 -4.04 14.27
CA PRO A 60 -3.50 -4.68 13.54
C PRO A 60 -3.46 -6.21 13.79
N GLY A 61 -3.49 -7.00 12.72
CA GLY A 61 -3.26 -8.46 12.78
C GLY A 61 -1.77 -8.83 12.80
N THR A 62 -0.97 -8.23 11.92
CA THR A 62 0.50 -8.44 11.82
C THR A 62 1.12 -7.15 11.29
N THR A 63 2.27 -6.74 11.83
CA THR A 63 2.95 -5.48 11.45
C THR A 63 4.15 -5.72 10.52
N ILE A 64 4.68 -4.66 9.88
CA ILE A 64 5.88 -4.73 9.03
C ILE A 64 7.04 -5.29 9.86
N LEU A 65 7.09 -4.88 11.12
CA LEU A 65 8.08 -5.31 12.09
C LEU A 65 7.98 -6.81 12.40
N ASP A 66 6.77 -7.36 12.53
CA ASP A 66 6.56 -8.78 12.75
C ASP A 66 7.03 -9.60 11.55
N GLY A 67 6.69 -9.16 10.32
CA GLY A 67 7.19 -9.78 9.09
C GLY A 67 8.71 -9.76 8.99
N LEU A 68 9.32 -8.61 9.30
CA LEU A 68 10.78 -8.46 9.30
C LEU A 68 11.47 -9.39 10.30
N ARG A 69 10.93 -9.54 11.53
CA ARG A 69 11.47 -10.44 12.54
C ARG A 69 11.45 -11.90 12.06
N VAL A 70 10.32 -12.34 11.51
CA VAL A 70 10.18 -13.71 10.98
C VAL A 70 11.16 -13.96 9.84
N LEU A 71 11.23 -13.04 8.87
CA LEU A 71 12.08 -13.20 7.69
C LEU A 71 13.57 -13.10 8.00
N VAL A 72 13.96 -12.34 9.01
CA VAL A 72 15.36 -12.24 9.45
C VAL A 72 15.81 -13.53 10.14
N ASP A 73 14.96 -14.13 10.96
CA ASP A 73 15.28 -15.36 11.70
C ASP A 73 15.22 -16.61 10.82
N ASP A 74 14.50 -16.57 9.70
CA ASP A 74 14.39 -17.68 8.76
C ASP A 74 15.70 -17.97 8.01
N GLU A 75 16.37 -19.10 8.28
CA GLU A 75 17.68 -19.42 7.68
C GLU A 75 17.66 -19.49 6.15
N ASP A 76 16.50 -19.80 5.57
CA ASP A 76 16.30 -19.92 4.12
C ASP A 76 16.18 -18.57 3.43
N THR A 77 15.81 -17.50 4.12
CA THR A 77 15.72 -16.15 3.55
C THR A 77 17.12 -15.52 3.44
N GLU A 78 17.56 -15.17 2.22
CA GLU A 78 18.85 -14.50 1.93
C GLU A 78 18.67 -12.98 1.68
N ALA A 79 17.50 -12.57 1.19
CA ALA A 79 17.15 -11.15 1.03
C ALA A 79 15.66 -10.88 1.28
N ILE A 80 15.33 -9.63 1.58
CA ILE A 80 13.99 -9.17 1.94
C ILE A 80 13.59 -8.01 1.01
N ALA A 81 12.39 -8.10 0.44
CA ALA A 81 11.72 -6.97 -0.22
C ALA A 81 10.67 -6.38 0.73
N LEU A 82 10.77 -5.08 1.02
CA LEU A 82 9.83 -4.32 1.83
C LEU A 82 9.06 -3.35 0.95
N ILE A 83 7.73 -3.46 0.91
CA ILE A 83 6.86 -2.58 0.16
C ILE A 83 5.93 -1.86 1.14
N GLY A 84 6.16 -0.57 1.30
CA GLY A 84 5.34 0.33 2.10
C GLY A 84 4.55 1.32 1.25
N GLU A 85 3.74 2.11 1.93
CA GLU A 85 2.91 3.15 1.33
C GLU A 85 2.86 4.39 2.22
N ILE A 86 2.22 5.44 1.71
CA ILE A 86 1.94 6.65 2.47
C ILE A 86 0.96 6.38 3.62
N GLY A 87 1.16 7.07 4.75
CA GLY A 87 0.28 6.98 5.94
C GLY A 87 0.81 6.12 7.08
N GLY A 88 0.64 6.56 8.32
CA GLY A 88 1.16 5.91 9.53
C GLY A 88 2.70 5.89 9.65
N ASP A 89 3.18 5.27 10.73
CA ASP A 89 4.60 5.28 11.13
C ASP A 89 5.36 3.96 10.86
N ALA A 90 4.67 2.94 10.33
CA ALA A 90 5.18 1.57 10.24
C ALA A 90 6.54 1.46 9.54
N GLU A 91 6.78 2.22 8.47
CA GLU A 91 8.05 2.22 7.73
C GLU A 91 9.18 2.90 8.53
N VAL A 92 8.86 3.90 9.36
CA VAL A 92 9.84 4.58 10.23
C VAL A 92 10.23 3.69 11.41
N GLU A 93 9.25 2.98 11.98
CA GLU A 93 9.51 1.94 12.99
C GLU A 93 10.35 0.80 12.41
N ALA A 94 10.01 0.32 11.20
CA ALA A 94 10.79 -0.67 10.48
C ALA A 94 12.22 -0.18 10.22
N ALA A 95 12.41 1.07 9.79
CA ALA A 95 13.74 1.64 9.60
C ALA A 95 14.56 1.65 10.90
N SER A 96 13.94 2.03 12.02
CA SER A 96 14.58 2.06 13.34
C SER A 96 15.02 0.65 13.76
N TRP A 97 14.15 -0.33 13.58
CA TRP A 97 14.46 -1.73 13.86
C TRP A 97 15.53 -2.31 12.93
N ILE A 98 15.48 -2.02 11.62
CA ILE A 98 16.50 -2.47 10.65
C ILE A 98 17.88 -1.96 11.07
N LYS A 99 17.98 -0.72 11.56
CA LYS A 99 19.23 -0.14 12.05
C LYS A 99 19.77 -0.92 13.26
N GLU A 100 18.91 -1.27 14.22
CA GLU A 100 19.28 -2.09 15.37
C GLU A 100 19.70 -3.51 14.97
N TYR A 101 18.90 -4.15 14.11
CA TYR A 101 19.18 -5.48 13.55
C TYR A 101 20.57 -5.52 12.89
N ARG A 102 20.88 -4.53 12.04
CA ARG A 102 22.17 -4.44 11.36
C ARG A 102 23.33 -4.20 12.32
N ALA A 103 23.11 -3.42 13.38
CA ALA A 103 24.14 -3.18 14.40
C ALA A 103 24.48 -4.43 15.22
N GLN A 104 23.50 -5.31 15.42
CA GLN A 104 23.64 -6.54 16.21
C GLN A 104 24.02 -7.77 15.38
N SER A 105 23.92 -7.68 14.05
CA SER A 105 24.16 -8.80 13.14
C SER A 105 25.53 -8.73 12.48
N GLN A 106 26.30 -9.80 12.57
CA GLN A 106 27.60 -9.89 11.91
C GLN A 106 27.49 -9.93 10.38
N ASN A 107 26.39 -10.47 9.85
CA ASN A 107 26.11 -10.54 8.41
C ASN A 107 24.61 -10.33 8.16
N PRO A 108 24.12 -9.08 8.20
CA PRO A 108 22.71 -8.79 8.03
C PRO A 108 22.24 -9.12 6.62
N LYS A 109 21.02 -9.64 6.49
CA LYS A 109 20.38 -9.92 5.20
C LYS A 109 20.21 -8.64 4.39
N SER A 110 20.24 -8.79 3.07
CA SER A 110 20.00 -7.68 2.15
C SER A 110 18.52 -7.29 2.21
N ILE A 111 18.24 -5.99 2.33
CA ILE A 111 16.88 -5.46 2.36
C ILE A 111 16.77 -4.42 1.24
N ALA A 112 15.84 -4.64 0.31
CA ALA A 112 15.42 -3.64 -0.66
C ALA A 112 14.05 -3.11 -0.23
N ALA A 113 13.78 -1.83 -0.45
CA ALA A 113 12.53 -1.21 -0.03
C ALA A 113 11.93 -0.26 -1.07
N LEU A 114 10.60 -0.20 -1.12
CA LEU A 114 9.81 0.72 -1.94
C LEU A 114 8.77 1.37 -1.02
N VAL A 115 8.52 2.67 -1.19
CA VAL A 115 7.40 3.37 -0.53
C VAL A 115 6.61 4.10 -1.60
N GLY A 116 5.38 3.68 -1.84
CA GLY A 116 4.49 4.35 -2.79
C GLY A 116 3.82 5.59 -2.20
N GLY A 117 3.47 6.54 -3.06
CA GLY A 117 2.71 7.74 -2.71
C GLY A 117 3.59 8.97 -2.48
N ILE A 118 4.78 9.04 -3.07
CA ILE A 118 5.67 10.23 -2.98
C ILE A 118 4.98 11.45 -3.60
N HIS A 119 4.25 11.24 -4.70
CA HIS A 119 3.49 12.24 -5.43
C HIS A 119 1.97 12.14 -5.16
N ALA A 120 1.56 11.53 -4.04
CA ALA A 120 0.16 11.51 -3.63
C ALA A 120 -0.38 12.92 -3.39
N ALA A 121 -1.67 13.13 -3.70
CA ALA A 121 -2.30 14.43 -3.51
C ALA A 121 -2.44 14.73 -1.99
N PRO A 122 -1.93 15.87 -1.48
CA PRO A 122 -1.97 16.17 -0.06
C PRO A 122 -3.40 16.22 0.50
N GLY A 123 -3.62 15.57 1.64
CA GLY A 123 -4.93 15.56 2.33
C GLY A 123 -6.02 14.77 1.61
N ARG A 124 -5.67 13.99 0.58
CA ARG A 124 -6.58 13.11 -0.15
C ARG A 124 -6.36 11.66 0.25
N ILE A 125 -7.45 10.90 0.26
CA ILE A 125 -7.41 9.44 0.42
C ILE A 125 -7.07 8.81 -0.93
N MET A 126 -6.00 8.01 -0.96
CA MET A 126 -5.49 7.35 -2.15
C MET A 126 -6.02 5.90 -2.20
N GLY A 127 -6.76 5.61 -3.27
CA GLY A 127 -7.29 4.27 -3.54
C GLY A 127 -8.36 3.78 -2.56
N HIS A 128 -8.80 2.53 -2.77
CA HIS A 128 -9.87 1.92 -1.98
C HIS A 128 -9.45 1.53 -0.55
N ALA A 129 -8.16 1.29 -0.35
CA ALA A 129 -7.58 0.84 0.92
C ALA A 129 -7.36 1.97 1.93
N GLY A 130 -7.70 3.22 1.59
CA GLY A 130 -7.65 4.30 2.56
C GLY A 130 -6.25 4.86 2.84
N ALA A 131 -5.32 4.84 1.87
CA ALA A 131 -3.97 5.36 2.12
C ALA A 131 -3.96 6.90 2.13
N PHE A 132 -3.69 7.52 3.28
CA PHE A 132 -3.54 8.98 3.41
C PHE A 132 -2.62 9.33 4.59
N THR A 133 -2.16 10.59 4.64
CA THR A 133 -1.31 11.09 5.73
C THR A 133 -2.15 11.91 6.70
N LEU A 134 -2.10 11.56 7.99
CA LEU A 134 -2.66 12.39 9.06
C LEU A 134 -1.70 13.54 9.43
N PRO A 135 -2.23 14.66 9.99
CA PRO A 135 -1.38 15.72 10.53
C PRO A 135 -0.37 15.19 11.54
N GLY A 136 0.91 15.44 11.30
CA GLY A 136 2.02 14.98 12.16
C GLY A 136 2.68 13.67 11.74
N GLU A 137 2.08 12.92 10.82
CA GLU A 137 2.69 11.71 10.27
C GLU A 137 3.82 12.00 9.26
N PRO A 138 4.79 11.09 9.12
CA PRO A 138 5.87 11.23 8.16
C PRO A 138 5.37 11.12 6.72
N SER A 139 5.81 12.04 5.87
CA SER A 139 5.61 11.96 4.42
C SER A 139 6.25 10.70 3.83
N ALA A 140 5.73 10.22 2.68
CA ALA A 140 6.33 9.10 1.95
C ALA A 140 7.84 9.30 1.68
N LEU A 141 8.25 10.52 1.30
CA LEU A 141 9.67 10.86 1.11
C LEU A 141 10.48 10.72 2.42
N ALA A 142 9.94 11.16 3.55
CA ALA A 142 10.59 11.01 4.84
C ALA A 142 10.76 9.54 5.23
N LYS A 143 9.78 8.69 4.92
CA LYS A 143 9.85 7.23 5.12
C LYS A 143 10.95 6.60 4.24
N VAL A 144 11.03 6.99 2.97
CA VAL A 144 12.09 6.56 2.05
C VAL A 144 13.47 6.90 2.62
N GLU A 145 13.68 8.14 3.05
CA GLU A 145 14.95 8.57 3.62
C GLU A 145 15.28 7.85 4.94
N ALA A 146 14.28 7.55 5.77
CA ALA A 146 14.46 6.76 6.99
C ALA A 146 14.94 5.33 6.67
N LEU A 147 14.27 4.63 5.75
CA LEU A 147 14.64 3.27 5.32
C LEU A 147 16.03 3.25 4.68
N LYS A 148 16.34 4.25 3.84
CA LYS A 148 17.65 4.42 3.23
C LYS A 148 18.74 4.65 4.27
N ALA A 149 18.51 5.51 5.25
CA ALA A 149 19.43 5.75 6.36
C ALA A 149 19.62 4.53 7.27
N ALA A 150 18.62 3.64 7.33
CA ALA A 150 18.73 2.33 7.99
C ALA A 150 19.51 1.29 7.16
N GLY A 151 19.93 1.62 5.94
CA GLY A 151 20.70 0.74 5.06
C GLY A 151 19.85 -0.20 4.21
N ALA A 152 18.56 0.11 3.99
CA ALA A 152 17.78 -0.53 2.94
C ALA A 152 18.14 0.08 1.56
N THR A 153 18.19 -0.75 0.53
CA THR A 153 18.35 -0.29 -0.85
C THR A 153 16.99 0.16 -1.40
N ILE A 154 16.85 1.45 -1.68
CA ILE A 154 15.58 1.98 -2.19
C ILE A 154 15.41 1.63 -3.68
N VAL A 155 14.23 1.12 -4.03
CA VAL A 155 13.75 0.97 -5.39
C VAL A 155 12.60 1.94 -5.63
N ASN A 156 12.41 2.36 -6.87
CA ASN A 156 11.38 3.33 -7.24
C ASN A 156 10.19 2.73 -7.99
N HIS A 157 10.23 1.43 -8.27
CA HIS A 157 9.13 0.71 -8.90
C HIS A 157 9.22 -0.79 -8.57
N PRO A 158 8.10 -1.53 -8.41
CA PRO A 158 8.13 -2.94 -8.05
C PRO A 158 8.96 -3.80 -9.02
N SER A 159 8.90 -3.53 -10.33
CA SER A 159 9.66 -4.27 -11.36
C SER A 159 11.18 -4.22 -11.15
N ARG A 160 11.70 -3.28 -10.33
CA ARG A 160 13.13 -3.14 -10.02
C ARG A 160 13.62 -4.06 -8.91
N PHE A 161 12.73 -4.65 -8.10
CA PHE A 161 13.15 -5.52 -7.01
C PHE A 161 14.00 -6.70 -7.49
N GLY A 162 13.59 -7.39 -8.55
CA GLY A 162 14.31 -8.56 -9.09
C GLY A 162 15.78 -8.25 -9.43
N PRO A 163 16.05 -7.31 -10.36
CA PRO A 163 17.41 -6.90 -10.71
C PRO A 163 18.24 -6.39 -9.51
N VAL A 164 17.63 -5.63 -8.60
CA VAL A 164 18.31 -5.07 -7.43
C VAL A 164 18.69 -6.17 -6.44
N LEU A 165 17.76 -7.05 -6.07
CA LEU A 165 18.01 -8.16 -5.15
C LEU A 165 19.04 -9.13 -5.73
N LYS A 166 19.01 -9.40 -7.04
CA LYS A 166 20.02 -10.22 -7.71
C LYS A 166 21.42 -9.60 -7.61
N THR A 167 21.52 -8.29 -7.78
CA THR A 167 22.78 -7.55 -7.61
C THR A 167 23.28 -7.63 -6.16
N LEU A 168 22.39 -7.42 -5.19
CA LEU A 168 22.71 -7.51 -3.77
C LEU A 168 23.21 -8.92 -3.39
N LEU A 169 22.52 -9.97 -3.84
CA LEU A 169 22.88 -11.37 -3.55
C LEU A 169 24.16 -11.84 -4.25
N SER A 170 24.48 -11.31 -5.44
CA SER A 170 25.72 -11.65 -6.16
C SER A 170 26.95 -10.91 -5.63
N SER A 171 26.77 -9.74 -5.02
CA SER A 171 27.84 -8.98 -4.37
C SER A 171 28.26 -9.55 -3.00
N SER A 172 27.40 -10.36 -2.36
CA SER A 172 27.73 -11.15 -1.18
C SER A 172 28.47 -12.43 -1.57
N THR A 173 29.72 -12.58 -1.09
CA THR A 173 30.63 -13.70 -1.39
C THR A 173 29.97 -15.08 -1.25
N PRO A 174 30.23 -16.06 -2.14
CA PRO A 174 29.64 -17.38 -2.06
C PRO A 174 29.94 -18.09 -0.73
N ARG A 175 28.92 -18.64 -0.08
CA ARG A 175 29.05 -19.59 1.04
C ARG A 175 29.71 -20.89 0.51
N THR A 176 31.04 -20.97 0.53
CA THR A 176 31.75 -22.24 0.27
C THR A 176 31.72 -23.14 1.50
N SER A 177 30.72 -24.02 1.57
CA SER A 177 30.90 -25.34 2.19
C SER A 177 31.06 -26.33 1.04
N GLY A 178 32.28 -26.85 0.87
CA GLY A 178 32.71 -27.61 -0.31
C GLY A 178 31.86 -28.84 -0.62
N ILE A 179 31.64 -29.07 -1.91
CA ILE A 179 31.09 -30.32 -2.46
C ILE A 179 32.21 -30.97 -3.28
N PRO A 180 32.68 -32.19 -2.98
CA PRO A 180 33.39 -32.98 -3.97
C PRO A 180 32.39 -33.59 -4.96
N ALA A 181 32.82 -33.59 -6.22
CA ALA A 181 32.03 -33.96 -7.38
C ALA A 181 31.69 -35.47 -7.48
N SER A 182 30.65 -35.73 -8.29
CA SER A 182 30.33 -36.98 -8.99
C SER A 182 29.81 -38.16 -8.17
N GLY A 183 28.48 -38.34 -8.22
CA GLY A 183 27.82 -39.61 -7.90
C GLY A 183 26.40 -39.62 -8.47
N THR A 184 26.11 -40.60 -9.32
CA THR A 184 24.78 -40.89 -9.87
C THR A 184 23.83 -41.27 -8.73
N TYR A 185 22.81 -40.46 -8.45
CA TYR A 185 21.81 -40.80 -7.43
C TYR A 185 20.47 -41.17 -8.09
N SER A 186 20.13 -42.46 -7.99
CA SER A 186 18.79 -42.96 -8.23
C SER A 186 17.81 -42.37 -7.21
N GLN A 187 16.69 -41.83 -7.68
CA GLN A 187 15.55 -41.49 -6.81
C GLN A 187 15.01 -42.77 -6.15
N GLN A 188 15.25 -42.95 -4.86
CA GLN A 188 14.32 -43.67 -4.00
C GLN A 188 13.45 -42.62 -3.30
N ARG A 189 12.13 -42.78 -3.44
CA ARG A 189 11.13 -42.04 -2.65
C ARG A 189 11.12 -42.65 -1.26
N GLU A 190 11.55 -41.89 -0.25
CA GLU A 190 11.25 -42.20 1.15
C GLU A 190 10.19 -41.23 1.68
N ILE A 191 9.26 -41.75 2.47
CA ILE A 191 8.26 -40.98 3.21
C ILE A 191 8.88 -40.69 4.58
N HIS A 192 9.15 -39.42 4.89
CA HIS A 192 9.50 -38.99 6.24
C HIS A 192 8.24 -38.56 7.00
N THR A 193 7.74 -39.42 7.89
CA THR A 193 6.85 -39.00 8.98
C THR A 193 7.70 -38.74 10.22
N VAL A 194 8.01 -37.48 10.51
CA VAL A 194 8.61 -37.08 11.78
C VAL A 194 7.51 -36.56 12.71
N SER A 195 7.22 -37.34 13.74
CA SER A 195 6.53 -36.87 14.93
C SER A 195 7.54 -36.15 15.83
N ARG A 196 7.45 -34.83 15.96
CA ARG A 196 8.22 -34.08 16.98
C ARG A 196 7.47 -34.14 18.31
N ARG A 197 8.04 -34.85 19.29
CA ARG A 197 7.82 -34.53 20.71
C ARG A 197 8.49 -33.19 21.00
N ALA A 198 7.79 -32.31 21.70
CA ALA A 198 8.36 -31.07 22.24
C ALA A 198 9.57 -31.40 23.10
N SER A 199 10.75 -30.90 22.73
CA SER A 199 11.91 -30.91 23.61
C SER A 199 11.89 -29.63 24.45
N LEU A 200 11.91 -29.82 25.77
CA LEU A 200 12.16 -28.76 26.74
C LEU A 200 13.65 -28.44 26.69
N LEU A 201 14.03 -27.31 26.10
CA LEU A 201 15.38 -26.77 26.25
C LEU A 201 15.55 -26.13 27.64
N PRO A 202 16.75 -26.20 28.24
CA PRO A 202 17.01 -25.62 29.55
C PRO A 202 17.11 -24.10 29.45
N LYS A 203 16.25 -23.38 30.17
CA LYS A 203 16.38 -21.94 30.41
C LYS A 203 17.67 -21.67 31.18
N THR A 204 18.73 -21.21 30.50
CA THR A 204 19.84 -20.52 31.16
C THR A 204 19.46 -19.06 31.29
N SER A 205 18.91 -18.74 32.47
CA SER A 205 18.67 -17.37 32.90
C SER A 205 20.00 -16.73 33.28
N GLN A 206 20.50 -15.78 32.49
CA GLN A 206 21.33 -14.71 33.03
C GLN A 206 20.39 -13.67 33.62
N TYR A 207 20.06 -13.85 34.90
CA TYR A 207 19.52 -12.78 35.72
C TYR A 207 20.58 -11.68 35.84
N ALA A 208 20.52 -10.65 34.99
CA ALA A 208 20.91 -9.33 35.46
C ALA A 208 20.08 -9.08 36.72
N ALA A 209 20.74 -8.86 37.85
CA ALA A 209 20.07 -8.65 39.13
C ALA A 209 19.10 -7.47 38.98
N LEU A 210 17.81 -7.79 38.80
CA LEU A 210 16.72 -6.85 38.90
C LEU A 210 16.77 -6.31 40.32
N VAL A 211 17.38 -5.14 40.51
CA VAL A 211 17.14 -4.34 41.70
C VAL A 211 15.65 -4.05 41.67
N GLN A 212 14.90 -4.80 42.48
CA GLN A 212 13.46 -4.64 42.62
C GLN A 212 13.21 -3.25 43.23
N LYS A 213 13.06 -2.23 42.38
CA LYS A 213 12.56 -0.93 42.82
C LYS A 213 11.10 -1.16 43.22
N ARG A 214 10.85 -1.27 44.52
CA ARG A 214 9.50 -1.32 45.07
C ARG A 214 8.87 0.04 44.86
N THR A 215 8.03 0.16 43.84
CA THR A 215 7.18 1.34 43.64
C THR A 215 6.05 1.28 44.66
N ILE A 216 5.99 2.25 45.56
CA ILE A 216 4.90 2.39 46.53
C ILE A 216 3.77 3.12 45.81
N TYR A 217 2.64 2.46 45.65
CA TYR A 217 1.40 3.09 45.18
C TYR A 217 0.65 3.65 46.39
N LEU A 218 0.38 4.95 46.38
CA LEU A 218 -0.45 5.61 47.39
C LEU A 218 -1.88 5.70 46.90
N ALA A 219 -2.83 5.45 47.80
CA ALA A 219 -4.22 5.80 47.54
C ALA A 219 -4.36 7.32 47.36
N GLN A 220 -5.29 7.75 46.51
CA GLN A 220 -5.43 9.15 46.07
C GLN A 220 -5.62 10.12 47.23
N ASN A 221 -6.43 9.74 48.22
CA ASN A 221 -6.63 10.50 49.45
C ASN A 221 -5.31 10.70 50.23
N THR A 222 -4.52 9.64 50.39
CA THR A 222 -3.21 9.70 51.05
C THR A 222 -2.22 10.59 50.28
N ALA A 223 -2.25 10.57 48.95
CA ALA A 223 -1.44 11.46 48.13
C ALA A 223 -1.88 12.93 48.27
N PHE A 224 -3.17 13.20 48.32
CA PHE A 224 -3.72 14.55 48.51
C PHE A 224 -3.36 15.12 49.89
N ASP A 225 -3.41 14.31 50.94
CA ASP A 225 -3.03 14.74 52.29
C ASP A 225 -1.53 15.08 52.39
N LEU A 226 -0.66 14.32 51.71
CA LEU A 226 0.77 14.64 51.62
C LEU A 226 1.04 15.98 50.92
N ILE A 227 0.25 16.30 49.89
CA ILE A 227 0.37 17.57 49.15
C ILE A 227 -0.19 18.74 49.99
N ARG A 228 -1.31 18.54 50.71
CA ARG A 228 -1.87 19.54 51.65
C ARG A 228 -0.89 19.89 52.78
N GLN A 229 -0.16 18.91 53.31
CA GLN A 229 0.88 19.14 54.33
C GLN A 229 2.04 20.03 53.85
N ARG A 230 2.19 20.21 52.53
CA ARG A 230 3.15 21.15 51.92
C ARG A 230 2.55 22.52 51.62
N GLY A 231 1.34 22.80 52.09
CA GLY A 231 0.66 24.09 51.91
C GLY A 231 0.05 24.30 50.52
N VAL A 232 -0.03 23.24 49.70
CA VAL A 232 -0.67 23.29 48.38
C VAL A 232 -2.14 22.92 48.55
N ASN A 233 -3.05 23.80 48.11
CA ASN A 233 -4.48 23.51 48.14
C ASN A 233 -4.82 22.41 47.12
N VAL A 234 -5.48 21.35 47.58
CA VAL A 234 -5.89 20.20 46.77
C VAL A 234 -7.39 19.98 46.95
N SER A 235 -8.14 20.10 45.84
CA SER A 235 -9.58 19.89 45.80
C SER A 235 -9.91 18.49 45.31
N GLU A 236 -10.79 17.78 46.04
CA GLU A 236 -11.41 16.52 45.59
C GLU A 236 -12.55 16.75 44.60
N GLN A 237 -13.16 17.94 44.64
CA GLN A 237 -14.20 18.32 43.69
C GLN A 237 -13.53 18.94 42.46
N GLY A 238 -13.53 18.21 41.35
CA GLY A 238 -13.20 18.79 40.06
C GLY A 238 -14.12 19.98 39.80
N HIS A 239 -13.56 21.12 39.40
CA HIS A 239 -14.34 22.28 38.97
C HIS A 239 -15.43 21.83 37.96
N PRO A 240 -16.66 22.39 37.98
CA PRO A 240 -17.72 22.03 37.03
C PRO A 240 -17.27 22.09 35.56
N GLU A 241 -16.36 23.02 35.27
CA GLU A 241 -15.64 23.19 34.00
C GLU A 241 -14.86 21.93 33.58
N LYS A 242 -14.13 21.28 34.51
CA LYS A 242 -13.44 20.01 34.25
C LYS A 242 -14.42 18.89 33.92
N GLN A 243 -15.58 18.86 34.56
CA GLN A 243 -16.60 17.84 34.29
C GLN A 243 -17.22 18.02 32.90
N ARG A 244 -17.41 19.26 32.44
CA ARG A 244 -17.91 19.57 31.09
C ARG A 244 -16.88 19.27 30.01
N PHE A 245 -15.62 19.62 30.23
CA PHE A 245 -14.54 19.24 29.32
C PHE A 245 -14.43 17.71 29.19
N ILE A 246 -14.50 16.99 30.33
CA ILE A 246 -14.55 15.51 30.33
C ILE A 246 -15.77 14.99 29.58
N ALA A 247 -16.94 15.63 29.71
CA ALA A 247 -18.14 15.23 28.98
C ALA A 247 -18.00 15.43 27.46
N VAL A 248 -17.41 16.53 27.01
CA VAL A 248 -17.09 16.75 25.58
C VAL A 248 -16.11 15.69 25.09
N LEU A 249 -15.04 15.44 25.85
CA LEU A 249 -14.05 14.42 25.50
C LEU A 249 -14.68 13.03 25.39
N ASN A 250 -15.49 12.62 26.37
CA ASN A 250 -16.19 11.34 26.36
C ASN A 250 -17.14 11.26 25.17
N GLY A 251 -17.92 12.31 24.89
CA GLY A 251 -18.80 12.34 23.72
C GLY A 251 -18.05 12.24 22.39
N MET A 252 -16.87 12.85 22.29
CA MET A 252 -15.99 12.68 21.12
C MET A 252 -15.43 11.27 21.02
N ILE A 253 -15.05 10.64 22.14
CA ILE A 253 -14.56 9.26 22.17
C ILE A 253 -15.67 8.30 21.76
N ASP A 254 -16.87 8.45 22.33
CA ASP A 254 -18.04 7.65 21.98
C ASP A 254 -18.36 7.82 20.50
N LEU A 255 -18.42 9.05 19.99
CA LEU A 255 -18.62 9.33 18.56
C LEU A 255 -17.53 8.69 17.70
N PHE A 256 -16.26 8.73 18.13
CA PHE A 256 -15.14 8.16 17.38
C PHE A 256 -15.32 6.66 17.16
N PHE A 257 -15.66 5.92 18.21
CA PHE A 257 -15.83 4.47 18.14
C PHE A 257 -17.17 4.05 17.54
N GLU A 258 -18.26 4.74 17.89
CA GLU A 258 -19.61 4.40 17.40
C GLU A 258 -19.77 4.69 15.90
N LYS A 259 -19.18 5.80 15.43
CA LYS A 259 -19.29 6.25 14.03
C LYS A 259 -18.09 5.88 13.17
N GLU A 260 -17.15 5.10 13.71
CA GLU A 260 -15.97 4.63 12.98
C GLU A 260 -15.21 5.82 12.38
N ALA A 261 -14.99 6.84 13.21
CA ALA A 261 -14.24 8.02 12.81
C ALA A 261 -12.74 7.70 12.73
N PHE A 262 -12.05 8.28 11.75
CA PHE A 262 -10.59 8.28 11.70
C PHE A 262 -10.00 9.60 12.17
N LEU A 263 -10.80 10.67 12.18
CA LEU A 263 -10.40 12.00 12.62
C LEU A 263 -11.57 12.71 13.29
N LEU A 264 -11.38 13.17 14.53
CA LEU A 264 -12.29 14.13 15.16
C LEU A 264 -11.47 15.30 15.72
N GLU A 265 -11.47 16.41 15.00
CA GLU A 265 -10.83 17.65 15.44
C GLU A 265 -11.91 18.66 15.86
N THR A 266 -11.69 19.33 16.99
CA THR A 266 -12.58 20.41 17.45
C THR A 266 -11.77 21.52 18.11
N GLN A 267 -12.28 22.75 18.01
CA GLN A 267 -11.77 23.89 18.76
C GLN A 267 -12.78 24.26 19.83
N ILE A 268 -12.30 24.32 21.07
CA ILE A 268 -13.12 24.58 22.24
C ILE A 268 -12.73 25.95 22.80
N VAL A 269 -13.72 26.80 23.06
CA VAL A 269 -13.56 28.05 23.79
C VAL A 269 -14.24 27.91 25.14
N GLU A 270 -13.51 28.25 26.18
CA GLU A 270 -14.02 28.31 27.54
C GLU A 270 -14.35 29.77 27.88
N ASN A 271 -15.60 30.03 28.27
CA ASN A 271 -16.05 31.35 28.69
C ASN A 271 -16.71 31.25 30.06
N GLY A 272 -15.89 31.27 31.11
CA GLY A 272 -16.34 31.13 32.50
C GLY A 272 -17.16 29.85 32.69
N GLU A 273 -18.47 29.99 32.84
CA GLU A 273 -19.36 28.86 33.09
C GLU A 273 -19.74 28.04 31.84
N ASN A 274 -19.21 28.32 30.64
CA ASN A 274 -19.58 27.56 29.43
C ASN A 274 -18.36 27.06 28.65
N VAL A 275 -18.50 25.86 28.09
CA VAL A 275 -17.57 25.24 27.14
C VAL A 275 -18.30 25.16 25.80
N GLU A 276 -17.79 25.84 24.78
CA GLU A 276 -18.40 25.92 23.45
C GLU A 276 -17.46 25.35 22.38
N ILE A 277 -18.02 24.55 21.47
CA ILE A 277 -17.31 24.08 20.27
C ILE A 277 -17.53 25.14 19.18
N VAL A 278 -16.45 25.80 18.77
CA VAL A 278 -16.51 26.91 17.78
C VAL A 278 -16.10 26.47 16.39
N ALA A 279 -15.43 25.33 16.26
CA ALA A 279 -15.10 24.70 15.00
C ALA A 279 -14.97 23.19 15.18
N ALA A 280 -15.35 22.42 14.17
CA ALA A 280 -15.18 20.97 14.14
C ALA A 280 -14.82 20.51 12.73
N ARG A 281 -13.92 19.54 12.64
CA ARG A 281 -13.57 18.84 11.41
C ARG A 281 -13.53 17.35 11.71
N PHE A 282 -14.52 16.63 11.19
CA PHE A 282 -14.69 15.21 11.43
C PHE A 282 -14.50 14.44 10.12
N GLY A 283 -13.85 13.29 10.22
CA GLY A 283 -13.61 12.35 9.13
C GLY A 283 -14.02 10.95 9.58
N PHE A 284 -14.84 10.29 8.76
CA PHE A 284 -15.40 8.97 9.03
C PHE A 284 -14.95 7.95 7.99
N ASP A 285 -14.82 6.70 8.41
CA ASP A 285 -14.41 5.62 7.51
C ASP A 285 -15.54 5.26 6.52
N ASP A 286 -15.38 5.72 5.29
CA ASP A 286 -16.30 5.44 4.19
C ASP A 286 -16.25 3.97 3.72
N ALA A 287 -15.20 3.21 4.05
CA ALA A 287 -15.15 1.77 3.78
C ALA A 287 -16.19 1.00 4.60
N ALA A 288 -16.51 1.46 5.82
CA ALA A 288 -17.55 0.88 6.67
C ALA A 288 -18.93 0.94 6.01
N PHE A 289 -19.22 2.04 5.30
CA PHE A 289 -20.43 2.20 4.50
C PHE A 289 -20.38 1.35 3.23
N ARG A 290 -19.31 1.47 2.42
CA ARG A 290 -19.22 0.80 1.11
C ARG A 290 -19.24 -0.73 1.20
N SER A 291 -18.63 -1.32 2.23
CA SER A 291 -18.50 -2.78 2.34
C SER A 291 -19.69 -3.44 3.04
N CYS A 292 -20.24 -2.79 4.07
CA CYS A 292 -21.18 -3.40 5.01
C CYS A 292 -22.47 -2.59 5.20
N GLY A 293 -22.63 -1.44 4.53
CA GLY A 293 -23.79 -0.56 4.65
C GLY A 293 -23.94 0.08 6.03
N ARG A 294 -22.88 0.09 6.85
CA ARG A 294 -22.89 0.72 8.18
C ARG A 294 -22.73 2.23 8.06
N GLN A 295 -23.12 2.99 9.08
CA GLN A 295 -23.00 4.46 9.10
C GLN A 295 -23.75 5.17 7.96
N GLY A 296 -24.86 4.61 7.46
CA GLY A 296 -25.65 5.24 6.39
C GLY A 296 -26.18 6.62 6.76
N ASP A 297 -26.46 6.85 8.04
CA ASP A 297 -26.88 8.16 8.56
C ASP A 297 -25.77 9.22 8.48
N ILE A 298 -24.49 8.83 8.57
CA ILE A 298 -23.35 9.73 8.32
C ILE A 298 -23.20 10.00 6.82
N GLN A 299 -23.39 8.98 5.96
CA GLN A 299 -23.26 9.16 4.51
C GLN A 299 -24.32 10.11 3.94
N GLU A 300 -25.53 10.10 4.50
CA GLU A 300 -26.61 11.04 4.13
C GLU A 300 -26.25 12.51 4.39
N LEU A 301 -25.30 12.77 5.31
CA LEU A 301 -24.84 14.13 5.62
C LEU A 301 -23.73 14.62 4.68
N ARG A 302 -23.25 13.78 3.75
CA ARG A 302 -22.16 14.14 2.83
C ARG A 302 -22.58 15.27 1.89
N ASP A 303 -21.87 16.38 1.96
CA ASP A 303 -21.99 17.49 1.01
C ASP A 303 -20.98 17.33 -0.13
N THR A 304 -21.49 16.96 -1.31
CA THR A 304 -20.68 16.79 -2.53
C THR A 304 -20.54 18.08 -3.34
N SER A 305 -21.16 19.18 -2.93
CA SER A 305 -21.17 20.43 -3.71
C SER A 305 -19.79 21.08 -3.85
N SER A 306 -18.91 20.85 -2.87
CA SER A 306 -17.51 21.29 -2.87
C SER A 306 -16.52 20.28 -3.46
N GLU A 307 -16.99 19.10 -3.86
CA GLU A 307 -16.14 18.04 -4.42
C GLU A 307 -15.99 18.18 -5.95
N GLU A 308 -14.93 17.62 -6.51
CA GLU A 308 -14.73 17.62 -7.96
C GLU A 308 -15.73 16.66 -8.63
N ALA A 309 -16.57 17.19 -9.53
CA ALA A 309 -17.67 16.44 -10.15
C ALA A 309 -17.22 15.14 -10.86
N ALA A 310 -16.02 15.12 -11.45
CA ALA A 310 -15.47 13.94 -12.09
C ALA A 310 -15.13 12.83 -11.08
N GLU A 311 -14.73 13.19 -9.86
CA GLU A 311 -14.41 12.25 -8.78
C GLU A 311 -15.71 11.63 -8.23
N VAL A 312 -16.73 12.47 -7.98
CA VAL A 312 -18.06 12.02 -7.54
C VAL A 312 -18.73 11.11 -8.57
N GLU A 313 -18.56 11.38 -9.87
CA GLU A 313 -19.12 10.52 -10.92
C GLU A 313 -18.37 9.19 -11.02
N ALA A 314 -17.03 9.20 -10.92
CA ALA A 314 -16.22 7.98 -10.95
C ALA A 314 -16.54 7.03 -9.79
N GLU A 315 -16.81 7.59 -8.61
CA GLU A 315 -17.11 6.83 -7.40
C GLU A 315 -18.35 5.92 -7.55
N LYS A 316 -19.36 6.34 -8.32
CA LYS A 316 -20.58 5.56 -8.59
C LYS A 316 -20.29 4.22 -9.27
N ASP A 317 -19.21 4.16 -10.04
CA ASP A 317 -18.74 2.98 -10.76
C ASP A 317 -17.64 2.22 -9.98
N GLY A 318 -17.38 2.61 -8.72
CA GLY A 318 -16.33 2.01 -7.88
C GLY A 318 -14.93 2.37 -8.34
N ILE A 319 -14.75 3.55 -8.94
CA ILE A 319 -13.46 4.04 -9.42
C ILE A 319 -12.99 5.15 -8.48
N VAL A 320 -11.77 5.01 -7.95
CA VAL A 320 -11.14 6.10 -7.21
C VAL A 320 -10.39 6.97 -8.20
N TYR A 321 -10.92 8.15 -8.47
CA TYR A 321 -10.32 9.15 -9.35
C TYR A 321 -9.91 10.37 -8.52
N ILE A 322 -8.67 10.83 -8.71
CA ILE A 322 -8.18 12.09 -8.14
C ILE A 322 -7.53 12.88 -9.26
N LYS A 323 -7.98 14.11 -9.44
CA LYS A 323 -7.45 14.99 -10.48
C LYS A 323 -6.07 15.54 -10.07
N LEU A 324 -5.11 15.48 -10.99
CA LEU A 324 -3.74 15.99 -10.80
C LEU A 324 -3.37 17.00 -11.90
N ASP A 325 -2.27 17.73 -11.71
CA ASP A 325 -1.83 18.77 -12.64
C ASP A 325 -0.79 18.25 -13.65
N GLY A 326 -1.24 17.41 -14.60
CA GLY A 326 -0.37 16.81 -15.62
C GLY A 326 -1.02 16.66 -16.99
N ASN A 327 -0.34 15.91 -17.87
CA ASN A 327 -0.71 15.63 -19.26
C ASN A 327 -0.74 14.12 -19.59
N ILE A 328 -0.42 13.24 -18.63
CA ILE A 328 -0.52 11.79 -18.79
C ILE A 328 -1.70 11.28 -17.97
N GLY A 329 -2.85 11.01 -18.60
CA GLY A 329 -3.97 10.39 -17.92
C GLY A 329 -3.64 8.95 -17.54
N THR A 330 -3.80 8.56 -16.28
CA THR A 330 -3.50 7.17 -15.86
C THR A 330 -4.79 6.36 -15.72
N LEU A 331 -4.75 5.08 -16.09
CA LEU A 331 -5.80 4.11 -15.80
C LEU A 331 -5.12 2.86 -15.26
N VAL A 332 -5.28 2.63 -13.95
CA VAL A 332 -4.60 1.57 -13.23
C VAL A 332 -5.60 0.77 -12.40
N ASN A 333 -5.28 -0.48 -12.09
CA ASN A 333 -6.03 -1.27 -11.12
C ASN A 333 -5.15 -1.57 -9.90
N GLY A 334 -5.69 -1.32 -8.71
CA GLY A 334 -4.99 -1.42 -7.44
C GLY A 334 -4.32 -0.11 -7.02
N ALA A 335 -4.59 0.30 -5.79
CA ALA A 335 -4.09 1.54 -5.20
C ALA A 335 -2.55 1.62 -5.18
N GLY A 336 -1.88 0.56 -4.72
CA GLY A 336 -0.42 0.50 -4.68
C GLY A 336 0.20 0.60 -6.08
N LEU A 337 -0.37 -0.07 -7.07
CA LEU A 337 0.10 0.02 -8.46
C LEU A 337 -0.13 1.42 -9.03
N ALA A 338 -1.28 2.04 -8.75
CA ALA A 338 -1.59 3.38 -9.19
C ALA A 338 -0.64 4.43 -8.59
N MET A 339 -0.33 4.33 -7.29
CA MET A 339 0.63 5.23 -6.64
C MET A 339 2.03 5.08 -7.23
N ASN A 340 2.52 3.83 -7.37
CA ASN A 340 3.82 3.56 -7.97
C ASN A 340 3.89 4.00 -9.44
N THR A 341 2.79 3.89 -10.19
CA THR A 341 2.73 4.36 -11.58
C THR A 341 2.89 5.87 -11.64
N VAL A 342 2.19 6.62 -10.77
CA VAL A 342 2.31 8.08 -10.68
C VAL A 342 3.74 8.48 -10.27
N ASP A 343 4.30 7.84 -9.26
CA ASP A 343 5.64 8.12 -8.76
C ASP A 343 6.71 7.83 -9.83
N ALA A 344 6.65 6.67 -10.48
CA ALA A 344 7.63 6.29 -11.49
C ALA A 344 7.54 7.14 -12.77
N LEU A 345 6.34 7.61 -13.14
CA LEU A 345 6.20 8.61 -14.21
C LEU A 345 6.88 9.92 -13.83
N ALA A 346 6.69 10.40 -12.60
CA ALA A 346 7.30 11.65 -12.12
C ALA A 346 8.84 11.54 -12.08
N ASP A 347 9.38 10.43 -11.59
CA ASP A 347 10.81 10.12 -11.59
C ASP A 347 11.41 10.16 -13.00
N ALA A 348 10.65 9.71 -14.00
CA ALA A 348 11.05 9.71 -15.41
C ALA A 348 10.83 11.07 -16.11
N GLY A 349 10.36 12.10 -15.39
CA GLY A 349 10.10 13.45 -15.91
C GLY A 349 8.69 13.66 -16.48
N GLY A 350 7.83 12.65 -16.44
CA GLY A 350 6.43 12.73 -16.83
C GLY A 350 5.54 13.39 -15.79
N ARG A 351 4.34 13.82 -16.21
CA ARG A 351 3.36 14.45 -15.30
C ARG A 351 2.01 13.76 -15.41
N ALA A 352 1.65 12.97 -14.39
CA ALA A 352 0.33 12.36 -14.29
C ALA A 352 -0.77 13.44 -14.20
N ALA A 353 -1.79 13.34 -15.05
CA ALA A 353 -2.96 14.22 -15.06
C ALA A 353 -4.05 13.77 -14.07
N ASN A 354 -3.93 12.55 -13.58
CA ASN A 354 -4.80 12.00 -12.54
C ASN A 354 -4.12 10.82 -11.85
N PHE A 355 -4.60 10.51 -10.67
CA PHE A 355 -4.52 9.18 -10.06
C PHE A 355 -5.85 8.47 -10.33
N LEU A 356 -5.82 7.24 -10.83
CA LEU A 356 -7.03 6.45 -11.04
C LEU A 356 -6.78 4.99 -10.69
N ASP A 357 -7.55 4.51 -9.72
CA ASP A 357 -7.65 3.10 -9.35
C ASP A 357 -9.05 2.57 -9.70
N THR A 358 -9.11 1.65 -10.65
CA THR A 358 -10.34 0.96 -11.09
C THR A 358 -10.84 -0.12 -10.12
N GLY A 359 -10.13 -0.32 -9.00
CA GLY A 359 -10.39 -1.36 -8.02
C GLY A 359 -9.82 -2.72 -8.43
N GLY A 360 -10.13 -3.76 -7.65
CA GLY A 360 -9.54 -5.10 -7.84
C GLY A 360 -9.95 -5.86 -9.11
N LYS A 361 -10.82 -5.30 -9.97
CA LYS A 361 -11.28 -5.94 -11.22
C LYS A 361 -11.39 -4.92 -12.37
N ALA A 362 -10.49 -5.03 -13.35
CA ALA A 362 -10.54 -4.25 -14.58
C ALA A 362 -11.50 -4.89 -15.61
N THR A 363 -12.80 -4.67 -15.44
CA THR A 363 -13.83 -5.10 -16.40
C THR A 363 -13.91 -4.15 -17.60
N SER A 364 -14.45 -4.59 -18.74
CA SER A 364 -14.65 -3.71 -19.90
C SER A 364 -15.53 -2.49 -19.59
N ALA A 365 -16.51 -2.64 -18.68
CA ALA A 365 -17.36 -1.55 -18.23
C ALA A 365 -16.58 -0.52 -17.41
N THR A 366 -15.82 -0.97 -16.40
CA THR A 366 -15.02 -0.08 -15.56
C THR A 366 -13.90 0.60 -16.36
N VAL A 367 -13.28 -0.10 -17.31
CA VAL A 367 -12.33 0.50 -18.27
C VAL A 367 -12.98 1.61 -19.11
N LYS A 368 -14.16 1.36 -19.68
CA LYS A 368 -14.89 2.38 -20.46
C LYS A 368 -15.27 3.61 -19.62
N LYS A 369 -15.77 3.38 -18.40
CA LYS A 369 -16.08 4.46 -17.45
C LYS A 369 -14.84 5.27 -17.06
N SER A 370 -13.72 4.60 -16.83
CA SER A 370 -12.44 5.24 -16.55
C SER A 370 -11.99 6.15 -17.68
N PHE A 371 -12.08 5.68 -18.93
CA PHE A 371 -11.82 6.54 -20.09
C PHE A 371 -12.77 7.75 -20.13
N GLN A 372 -14.08 7.56 -19.91
CA GLN A 372 -15.03 8.67 -19.88
C GLN A 372 -14.63 9.73 -18.84
N VAL A 373 -14.28 9.31 -17.62
CA VAL A 373 -13.85 10.21 -16.55
C VAL A 373 -12.56 10.95 -16.94
N ILE A 374 -11.53 10.25 -17.43
CA ILE A 374 -10.28 10.88 -17.88
C ILE A 374 -10.52 11.91 -18.98
N LEU A 375 -11.39 11.59 -19.95
CA LEU A 375 -11.72 12.47 -21.08
C LEU A 375 -12.50 13.72 -20.67
N THR A 376 -13.08 13.78 -19.47
CA THR A 376 -13.70 15.01 -18.94
C THR A 376 -12.68 16.09 -18.58
N ASN A 377 -11.40 15.72 -18.43
CA ASN A 377 -10.35 16.68 -18.08
C ASN A 377 -10.23 17.74 -19.20
N PRO A 378 -10.41 19.05 -18.90
CA PRO A 378 -10.36 20.10 -19.90
C PRO A 378 -9.06 20.14 -20.70
N LYS A 379 -7.93 19.68 -20.12
CA LYS A 379 -6.65 19.59 -20.84
C LYS A 379 -6.69 18.58 -21.99
N VAL A 380 -7.43 17.48 -21.84
CA VAL A 380 -7.66 16.51 -22.93
C VAL A 380 -8.37 17.21 -24.08
N LYS A 381 -9.50 17.86 -23.78
CA LYS A 381 -10.29 18.59 -24.76
C LYS A 381 -9.49 19.69 -25.45
N ALA A 382 -8.81 20.53 -24.67
CA ALA A 382 -7.95 21.60 -25.19
C ALA A 382 -6.83 21.06 -26.08
N SER A 383 -6.30 19.88 -25.73
CA SER A 383 -5.24 19.28 -26.52
C SER A 383 -5.74 18.67 -27.83
N LEU A 384 -6.98 18.16 -27.87
CA LEU A 384 -7.63 17.71 -29.10
C LEU A 384 -8.01 18.88 -30.03
N GLU A 385 -8.40 20.03 -29.45
CA GLU A 385 -8.80 21.22 -30.21
C GLU A 385 -7.60 21.99 -30.80
N LYS A 386 -6.47 22.06 -30.09
CA LYS A 386 -5.31 22.87 -30.50
C LYS A 386 -4.39 22.18 -31.53
N HIS A 387 -4.28 20.85 -31.53
CA HIS A 387 -3.34 20.10 -32.38
C HIS A 387 -3.91 18.77 -32.90
N PRO A 388 -4.80 18.78 -33.90
CA PRO A 388 -5.17 17.55 -34.61
C PRO A 388 -3.99 17.07 -35.48
N PRO A 389 -3.66 15.76 -35.52
CA PRO A 389 -4.38 14.63 -34.93
C PRO A 389 -3.84 14.10 -33.58
N TYR A 390 -2.81 14.71 -32.97
CA TYR A 390 -2.23 14.21 -31.72
C TYR A 390 -2.05 15.30 -30.64
N PRO A 391 -2.68 15.13 -29.47
CA PRO A 391 -2.54 16.04 -28.34
C PRO A 391 -1.19 15.92 -27.61
N TYR A 392 -0.74 16.99 -26.94
CA TYR A 392 0.16 16.97 -25.77
C TYR A 392 -0.51 16.30 -24.57
N TYR A 393 -1.10 15.13 -24.80
CA TYR A 393 -1.82 14.36 -23.81
C TYR A 393 -1.81 12.90 -24.22
N CYS A 394 -1.46 12.02 -23.30
CA CYS A 394 -1.48 10.58 -23.53
C CYS A 394 -2.29 9.93 -22.42
N ILE A 395 -2.92 8.79 -22.70
CA ILE A 395 -3.48 7.94 -21.65
C ILE A 395 -2.56 6.74 -21.47
N PHE A 396 -2.12 6.47 -20.25
CA PHE A 396 -1.36 5.30 -19.89
C PHE A 396 -2.23 4.33 -19.11
N VAL A 397 -2.58 3.22 -19.75
CA VAL A 397 -3.26 2.07 -19.15
C VAL A 397 -2.20 1.13 -18.63
N ASN A 398 -2.09 0.99 -17.30
CA ASN A 398 -1.20 0.03 -16.65
C ASN A 398 -2.04 -0.92 -15.82
N ILE A 399 -2.35 -2.09 -16.38
CA ILE A 399 -3.24 -3.06 -15.74
C ILE A 399 -2.48 -4.33 -15.38
N PHE A 400 -2.60 -4.72 -14.11
CA PHE A 400 -2.27 -6.04 -13.63
C PHE A 400 -3.50 -6.96 -13.73
N GLY A 401 -3.51 -7.87 -14.69
CA GLY A 401 -4.69 -8.67 -14.98
C GLY A 401 -5.01 -9.71 -13.91
N GLY A 402 -4.00 -10.34 -13.30
CA GLY A 402 -4.19 -11.38 -12.27
C GLY A 402 -5.16 -12.47 -12.72
N LEU A 403 -6.38 -12.46 -12.17
CA LEU A 403 -7.48 -13.37 -12.52
C LEU A 403 -8.19 -13.01 -13.85
N THR A 404 -8.07 -11.77 -14.32
CA THR A 404 -8.69 -11.28 -15.55
C THR A 404 -7.77 -11.57 -16.73
N LEU A 405 -8.30 -12.21 -17.79
CA LEU A 405 -7.52 -12.57 -18.97
C LEU A 405 -7.05 -11.33 -19.74
N GLY A 406 -5.81 -11.36 -20.23
CA GLY A 406 -5.17 -10.23 -20.91
C GLY A 406 -5.86 -9.86 -22.21
N ASP A 407 -6.39 -10.85 -22.93
CA ASP A 407 -7.16 -10.64 -24.14
C ASP A 407 -8.52 -9.96 -23.85
N MET A 408 -9.15 -10.27 -22.72
CA MET A 408 -10.39 -9.57 -22.31
C MET A 408 -10.12 -8.12 -21.95
N ILE A 409 -9.02 -7.83 -21.25
CA ILE A 409 -8.59 -6.46 -20.93
C ILE A 409 -8.33 -5.69 -22.22
N ALA A 410 -7.54 -6.26 -23.14
CA ALA A 410 -7.23 -5.65 -24.43
C ALA A 410 -8.47 -5.37 -25.27
N ARG A 411 -9.43 -6.31 -25.35
CA ARG A 411 -10.71 -6.09 -26.03
C ARG A 411 -11.54 -5.02 -25.35
N GLY A 412 -11.53 -4.97 -24.02
CA GLY A 412 -12.21 -3.91 -23.26
C GLY A 412 -11.66 -2.52 -23.58
N VAL A 413 -10.33 -2.38 -23.65
CA VAL A 413 -9.66 -1.14 -24.06
C VAL A 413 -10.01 -0.79 -25.52
N LEU A 414 -9.93 -1.76 -26.42
CA LEU A 414 -10.23 -1.57 -27.84
C LEU A 414 -11.67 -1.08 -28.07
N LEU A 415 -12.64 -1.77 -27.45
CA LEU A 415 -14.07 -1.43 -27.55
C LEU A 415 -14.35 -0.06 -26.94
N ALA A 416 -13.77 0.24 -25.76
CA ALA A 416 -13.93 1.55 -25.14
C ALA A 416 -13.36 2.67 -26.04
N PHE A 417 -12.19 2.45 -26.64
CA PHE A 417 -11.57 3.40 -27.56
C PHE A 417 -12.47 3.70 -28.77
N GLN A 418 -13.04 2.66 -29.39
CA GLN A 418 -13.92 2.79 -30.55
C GLN A 418 -15.26 3.42 -30.18
N ASP A 419 -15.90 2.95 -29.12
CA ASP A 419 -17.21 3.43 -28.66
C ASP A 419 -17.17 4.91 -28.27
N LEU A 420 -16.09 5.35 -27.65
CA LEU A 420 -15.89 6.74 -27.24
C LEU A 420 -15.28 7.60 -28.35
N GLN A 421 -15.02 7.02 -29.53
CA GLN A 421 -14.43 7.70 -30.70
C GLN A 421 -13.15 8.46 -30.35
N MET A 422 -12.29 7.81 -29.56
CA MET A 422 -11.09 8.45 -29.04
C MET A 422 -10.09 8.76 -30.15
N SER A 423 -9.39 9.88 -29.98
CA SER A 423 -8.28 10.32 -30.84
C SER A 423 -6.97 10.53 -30.07
N VAL A 424 -7.05 10.55 -28.74
CA VAL A 424 -5.89 10.63 -27.83
C VAL A 424 -5.11 9.31 -27.92
N PRO A 425 -3.77 9.32 -28.06
CA PRO A 425 -3.00 8.09 -28.05
C PRO A 425 -3.06 7.40 -26.68
N VAL A 426 -3.10 6.06 -26.69
CA VAL A 426 -3.13 5.26 -25.47
C VAL A 426 -1.96 4.29 -25.47
N VAL A 427 -1.14 4.38 -24.43
CA VAL A 427 -0.12 3.37 -24.13
C VAL A 427 -0.74 2.35 -23.20
N VAL A 428 -0.58 1.06 -23.52
CA VAL A 428 -1.20 -0.05 -22.83
C VAL A 428 -0.13 -1.02 -22.37
N ARG A 429 -0.07 -1.25 -21.06
CA ARG A 429 0.67 -2.32 -20.43
C ARG A 429 -0.31 -3.23 -19.71
N ILE A 430 -0.31 -4.50 -20.07
CA ILE A 430 -1.10 -5.55 -19.44
C ILE A 430 -0.10 -6.59 -18.96
N ARG A 431 -0.08 -6.89 -17.65
CA ARG A 431 0.81 -7.90 -17.07
C ARG A 431 0.07 -8.88 -16.17
N GLY A 432 0.59 -10.10 -16.08
CA GLY A 432 0.20 -11.09 -15.06
C GLY A 432 -1.19 -11.67 -15.21
N SER A 433 -1.69 -11.66 -16.44
CA SER A 433 -2.89 -12.38 -16.86
C SER A 433 -2.50 -13.56 -17.75
N SER A 434 -3.27 -14.65 -17.72
CA SER A 434 -3.24 -15.57 -18.86
C SER A 434 -3.70 -14.86 -20.14
N ASN A 435 -3.16 -15.26 -21.30
CA ASN A 435 -3.36 -14.62 -22.61
C ASN A 435 -2.80 -13.19 -22.77
N GLU A 436 -1.83 -12.77 -21.97
CA GLU A 436 -1.19 -11.45 -22.09
C GLU A 436 -0.67 -11.15 -23.52
N LYS A 437 0.08 -12.09 -24.12
CA LYS A 437 0.61 -11.99 -25.49
C LYS A 437 -0.50 -11.82 -26.54
N GLU A 438 -1.63 -12.48 -26.33
CA GLU A 438 -2.78 -12.33 -27.22
C GLU A 438 -3.44 -10.96 -27.05
N GLY A 439 -3.56 -10.47 -25.80
CA GLY A 439 -4.02 -9.11 -25.54
C GLY A 439 -3.16 -8.05 -26.23
N GLN A 440 -1.83 -8.20 -26.17
CA GLN A 440 -0.92 -7.29 -26.87
C GLN A 440 -1.07 -7.37 -28.38
N ARG A 441 -1.23 -8.57 -28.93
CA ARG A 441 -1.49 -8.78 -30.35
C ARG A 441 -2.78 -8.08 -30.80
N ILE A 442 -3.86 -8.20 -30.03
CA ILE A 442 -5.14 -7.52 -30.27
C ILE A 442 -4.96 -6.01 -30.35
N ILE A 443 -4.17 -5.43 -29.43
CA ILE A 443 -3.86 -4.00 -29.44
C ILE A 443 -3.02 -3.62 -30.66
N ALA A 444 -1.94 -4.36 -30.94
CA ALA A 444 -1.02 -4.08 -32.04
C ALA A 444 -1.67 -4.20 -33.43
N GLU A 445 -2.57 -5.17 -33.62
CA GLU A 445 -3.27 -5.40 -34.89
C GLU A 445 -4.49 -4.47 -35.09
N SER A 446 -4.85 -3.65 -34.09
CA SER A 446 -6.04 -2.79 -34.15
C SER A 446 -5.99 -1.68 -35.20
N GLY A 447 -4.78 -1.24 -35.59
CA GLY A 447 -4.58 -0.07 -36.45
C GLY A 447 -4.98 1.27 -35.83
N LEU A 448 -5.33 1.29 -34.54
CA LEU A 448 -5.67 2.48 -33.77
C LEU A 448 -4.41 3.05 -33.10
N PRO A 449 -4.41 4.29 -32.57
CA PRO A 449 -3.28 4.85 -31.84
C PRO A 449 -3.16 4.24 -30.42
N LEU A 450 -3.12 2.92 -30.36
CA LEU A 450 -2.92 2.10 -29.17
C LEU A 450 -1.54 1.44 -29.27
N PHE A 451 -0.73 1.56 -28.22
CA PHE A 451 0.65 1.06 -28.18
C PHE A 451 0.82 0.07 -27.03
N ALA A 452 1.06 -1.21 -27.34
CA ALA A 452 1.23 -2.25 -26.32
C ALA A 452 2.70 -2.45 -25.93
N PHE A 453 2.97 -2.62 -24.63
CA PHE A 453 4.31 -2.89 -24.10
C PHE A 453 4.27 -3.94 -22.99
N ASP A 454 5.33 -4.76 -22.92
CA ASP A 454 5.62 -5.68 -21.82
C ASP A 454 6.27 -4.95 -20.63
N ASP A 455 7.27 -4.14 -20.95
CA ASP A 455 8.15 -3.50 -19.97
C ASP A 455 7.60 -2.16 -19.51
N PHE A 456 7.63 -1.93 -18.19
CA PHE A 456 7.10 -0.70 -17.62
C PHE A 456 7.89 0.54 -18.07
N ASP A 457 9.23 0.48 -18.08
CA ASP A 457 10.05 1.65 -18.41
C ASP A 457 9.81 2.07 -19.87
N GLN A 458 9.70 1.10 -20.78
CA GLN A 458 9.38 1.35 -22.18
C GLN A 458 7.99 1.97 -22.34
N ALA A 459 6.99 1.44 -21.64
CA ALA A 459 5.62 1.97 -21.66
C ALA A 459 5.57 3.40 -21.11
N ALA A 460 6.16 3.64 -19.94
CA ALA A 460 6.23 4.95 -19.30
C ALA A 460 6.98 5.96 -20.19
N SER A 461 8.14 5.59 -20.71
CA SER A 461 8.91 6.43 -21.64
C SER A 461 8.09 6.78 -22.88
N LYS A 462 7.32 5.83 -23.42
CA LYS A 462 6.45 6.09 -24.57
C LYS A 462 5.31 7.04 -24.23
N ALA A 463 4.69 6.88 -23.07
CA ALA A 463 3.62 7.75 -22.62
C ALA A 463 4.11 9.19 -22.44
N ILE A 464 5.30 9.37 -21.87
CA ILE A 464 5.98 10.67 -21.73
C ILE A 464 6.29 11.26 -23.10
N GLU A 465 6.90 10.49 -24.00
CA GLU A 465 7.21 10.93 -25.36
C GLU A 465 5.96 11.43 -26.10
N LEU A 466 4.84 10.71 -25.97
CA LEU A 466 3.58 11.10 -26.61
C LEU A 466 2.93 12.33 -25.97
N ALA A 467 3.12 12.52 -24.66
CA ALA A 467 2.56 13.66 -23.94
C ALA A 467 3.40 14.95 -24.06
N ASP A 468 4.70 14.82 -24.31
CA ASP A 468 5.67 15.94 -24.39
C ASP A 468 6.01 16.38 -25.82
N ARG A 469 5.47 15.71 -26.85
CA ARG A 469 5.75 16.05 -28.25
C ARG A 469 5.27 17.48 -28.59
N PRO A 470 6.17 18.39 -29.02
CA PRO A 470 5.89 19.78 -29.37
C PRO A 470 4.93 19.97 -30.53
#